data_AF-A0A7L2LX95-F1
#
_entry.id   AF-A0A7L2LX95-F1
#
_cell.length_a   1.000
_cell.length_b   1.000
_cell.length_c   1.000
_cell.angle_alpha   90.00
_cell.angle_beta   90.00
_cell.angle_gamma   90.00
#
_symmetry.space_group_name_H-M   'P 1'
#
loop_
_entity.id
_entity.type
_entity.pdbx_description
1 polymer ?
#
loop_
_entity_poly.entity_id
_entity_poly.type
_entity_poly.pdbx_seq_one_letter_code
_entity_poly.pdbx_strand_id
1 'polypeptide(L)'
;MSFRKVVRQSKFRHVFGQPVKTEQCYDDIRVSRVTWDSTFCAVNPSFVAIIVEASGGGAFLVLPLHKTGRIDKSYPTVCGHTGPVLDIDWCPHNDFVIASGSEDCTVMVWQIPENGLSQPLTEPVVVLEGHSKRVGIVTWHPTARNVLLSAGCDNVVLIWNVGTAEELYRLDGLHPDLIYSVSWSRDGSRFCTACKDKSVRVIDPRRGTVVAEKERAHEGARPMRAIFLADGKIFTTGFSRMSERQLALWDTENLEEPMGLQELDSSNGALLPFYDPDTNVVYVCGKGDSSIRYFEITEEPPYIHFLNTFTSKEPQRGMGWMPKRGLDVSKCEIARFYKLHERKCEPIIMTVPRK
;
A
#
# COMPACT_ATOMS: atom_id res chain seq x y z
N MET A 1 -18.41 44.26 6.51
CA MET A 1 -19.19 43.07 6.09
C MET A 1 -18.43 41.85 6.54
N SER A 2 -19.01 41.04 7.43
CA SER A 2 -18.42 39.78 7.87
C SER A 2 -18.44 38.80 6.70
N PHE A 3 -17.26 38.47 6.16
CA PHE A 3 -17.13 37.37 5.21
C PHE A 3 -17.52 36.08 5.95
N ARG A 4 -18.78 35.65 5.78
CA ARG A 4 -19.17 34.28 6.11
C ARG A 4 -18.27 33.38 5.28
N LYS A 5 -17.31 32.72 5.94
CA LYS A 5 -16.48 31.67 5.34
C LYS A 5 -17.46 30.63 4.82
N VAL A 6 -17.71 30.61 3.51
CA VAL A 6 -18.54 29.58 2.88
C VAL A 6 -17.77 28.27 3.08
N VAL A 7 -18.24 27.45 4.02
CA VAL A 7 -17.67 26.14 4.27
C VAL A 7 -17.89 25.32 2.99
N ARG A 8 -16.80 24.82 2.38
CA ARG A 8 -16.90 23.97 1.18
C ARG A 8 -17.88 22.83 1.46
N GLN A 9 -18.85 22.66 0.58
CA GLN A 9 -19.75 21.51 0.67
C GLN A 9 -18.99 20.26 0.25
N SER A 10 -18.92 19.27 1.15
CA SER A 10 -18.34 17.95 0.88
C SER A 10 -19.28 16.90 1.44
N LYS A 11 -19.55 15.86 0.63
CA LYS A 11 -20.31 14.68 1.07
C LYS A 11 -19.53 13.85 2.10
N PHE A 12 -18.21 14.03 2.17
CA PHE A 12 -17.28 13.27 3.00
C PHE A 12 -16.79 14.06 4.22
N ARG A 13 -17.28 15.30 4.42
CA ARG A 13 -16.93 16.18 5.55
C ARG A 13 -17.04 15.49 6.92
N HIS A 14 -18.03 14.61 7.05
CA HIS A 14 -18.38 13.94 8.30
C HIS A 14 -17.94 12.48 8.36
N VAL A 15 -17.05 12.04 7.47
CA VAL A 15 -16.43 10.71 7.59
C VAL A 15 -15.78 10.60 8.97
N PHE A 16 -15.99 9.47 9.63
CA PHE A 16 -15.36 9.15 10.91
C PHE A 16 -14.88 7.70 10.92
N GLY A 17 -13.80 7.45 11.66
CA GLY A 17 -13.24 6.12 11.87
C GLY A 17 -13.66 5.54 13.22
N GLN A 18 -14.10 4.28 13.23
CA GLN A 18 -14.50 3.54 14.41
C GLN A 18 -13.70 2.23 14.47
N PRO A 19 -12.88 1.98 15.50
CA PRO A 19 -12.27 0.66 15.69
C PRO A 19 -13.38 -0.35 16.01
N VAL A 20 -13.21 -1.58 15.53
CA VAL A 20 -14.11 -2.67 15.90
C VAL A 20 -13.92 -3.04 17.38
N LYS A 21 -14.86 -3.83 17.92
CA LYS A 21 -14.74 -4.33 19.29
C LYS A 21 -13.58 -5.33 19.40
N THR A 22 -13.02 -5.49 20.60
CA THR A 22 -11.86 -6.35 20.84
C THR A 22 -12.05 -7.79 20.33
N GLU A 23 -13.24 -8.37 20.49
CA GLU A 23 -13.56 -9.72 20.01
C GLU A 23 -13.56 -9.88 18.47
N GLN A 24 -13.56 -8.75 17.75
CA GLN A 24 -13.48 -8.68 16.29
C GLN A 24 -12.06 -8.35 15.80
N CYS A 25 -11.11 -8.12 16.70
CA CYS A 25 -9.68 -8.00 16.38
C CYS A 25 -9.06 -9.39 16.16
N TYR A 26 -7.82 -9.41 15.67
CA TYR A 26 -7.01 -10.63 15.59
C TYR A 26 -5.85 -10.50 16.57
N ASP A 27 -5.87 -11.26 17.65
CA ASP A 27 -4.95 -11.09 18.78
C ASP A 27 -3.86 -12.17 18.84
N ASP A 28 -2.79 -11.87 19.59
CA ASP A 28 -1.62 -12.74 19.82
C ASP A 28 -0.80 -13.01 18.53
N ILE A 29 -0.85 -12.08 17.57
CA ILE A 29 -0.09 -12.12 16.31
C ILE A 29 1.24 -11.38 16.47
N ARG A 30 2.37 -12.07 16.25
CA ARG A 30 3.70 -11.44 16.26
C ARG A 30 4.02 -10.79 14.92
N VAL A 31 3.63 -9.53 14.75
CA VAL A 31 3.91 -8.76 13.52
C VAL A 31 5.42 -8.59 13.33
N SER A 32 5.88 -8.72 12.09
CA SER A 32 7.30 -8.57 11.74
C SER A 32 7.89 -7.25 12.24
N ARG A 33 9.12 -7.33 12.77
CA ARG A 33 9.93 -6.19 13.22
C ARG A 33 10.97 -5.74 12.21
N VAL A 34 10.98 -6.34 11.01
CA VAL A 34 11.88 -5.94 9.93
C VAL A 34 11.68 -4.45 9.62
N THR A 35 12.78 -3.71 9.49
CA THR A 35 12.74 -2.30 9.09
C THR A 35 12.56 -2.21 7.58
N TRP A 36 11.31 -2.21 7.14
CA TRP A 36 10.92 -2.04 5.74
C TRP A 36 9.64 -1.20 5.67
N ASP A 37 9.49 -0.37 4.64
CA ASP A 37 8.40 0.61 4.57
C ASP A 37 7.18 0.13 3.73
N SER A 38 7.01 -1.18 3.53
CA SER A 38 5.75 -1.75 3.00
C SER A 38 4.67 -1.77 4.07
N THR A 39 3.44 -2.12 3.70
CA THR A 39 2.28 -2.13 4.61
C THR A 39 2.32 -3.23 5.67
N PHE A 40 3.07 -4.32 5.43
CA PHE A 40 3.08 -5.57 6.22
C PHE A 40 1.73 -6.29 6.32
N CYS A 41 0.70 -5.79 5.67
CA CYS A 41 -0.64 -6.34 5.70
C CYS A 41 -1.32 -6.15 4.35
N ALA A 42 -1.86 -7.24 3.82
CA ALA A 42 -2.69 -7.24 2.62
C ALA A 42 -4.01 -7.93 2.94
N VAL A 43 -5.12 -7.35 2.48
CA VAL A 43 -6.46 -7.84 2.80
C VAL A 43 -7.28 -7.94 1.53
N ASN A 44 -8.14 -8.94 1.45
CA ASN A 44 -9.16 -9.05 0.41
C ASN A 44 -10.51 -9.48 1.05
N PRO A 45 -11.58 -9.69 0.28
CA PRO A 45 -12.89 -10.05 0.84
C PRO A 45 -12.95 -11.39 1.60
N SER A 46 -11.92 -12.24 1.48
CA SER A 46 -11.87 -13.57 2.09
C SER A 46 -10.87 -13.67 3.24
N PHE A 47 -9.73 -12.98 3.14
CA PHE A 47 -8.58 -13.16 4.03
C PHE A 47 -7.93 -11.85 4.45
N VAL A 48 -7.30 -11.89 5.63
CA VAL A 48 -6.27 -10.96 6.07
C VAL A 48 -4.92 -11.70 6.07
N ALA A 49 -3.92 -11.13 5.38
CA ALA A 49 -2.56 -11.60 5.38
C ALA A 49 -1.65 -10.62 6.12
N ILE A 50 -0.75 -11.14 6.96
CA ILE A 50 0.11 -10.33 7.86
C ILE A 50 1.51 -10.91 7.85
N ILE A 51 2.52 -10.09 7.53
CA ILE A 51 3.92 -10.49 7.63
C ILE A 51 4.29 -10.62 9.11
N VAL A 52 4.77 -11.79 9.52
CA VAL A 52 5.05 -12.11 10.93
C VAL A 52 6.52 -12.42 11.16
N GLU A 53 6.93 -12.38 12.43
CA GLU A 53 8.24 -12.89 12.84
C GLU A 53 8.33 -14.41 12.58
N ALA A 54 9.42 -14.83 11.95
CA ALA A 54 9.78 -16.23 11.76
C ALA A 54 11.09 -16.54 12.51
N SER A 55 11.23 -17.75 13.07
CA SER A 55 12.46 -18.19 13.73
C SER A 55 13.60 -18.50 12.76
N GLY A 56 13.29 -18.64 11.47
CA GLY A 56 14.23 -18.81 10.36
C GLY A 56 13.48 -18.61 9.03
N GLY A 57 14.16 -18.07 8.03
CA GLY A 57 13.55 -17.71 6.75
C GLY A 57 12.57 -16.54 6.84
N GLY A 58 11.52 -16.58 6.01
CA GLY A 58 10.43 -15.60 6.00
C GLY A 58 9.06 -16.26 6.03
N ALA A 59 8.12 -15.65 6.75
CA ALA A 59 6.77 -16.15 6.86
C ALA A 59 5.73 -15.03 6.93
N PHE A 60 4.50 -15.36 6.53
CA PHE A 60 3.33 -14.52 6.76
C PHE A 60 2.12 -15.40 7.16
N LEU A 61 1.24 -14.84 7.99
CA LEU A 61 -0.04 -15.44 8.33
C LEU A 61 -1.06 -15.15 7.23
N VAL A 62 -1.99 -16.07 7.02
CA VAL A 62 -3.21 -15.86 6.24
C VAL A 62 -4.38 -16.39 7.06
N LEU A 63 -5.30 -15.50 7.43
CA LEU A 63 -6.45 -15.80 8.28
C LEU A 63 -7.74 -15.50 7.49
N PRO A 64 -8.72 -16.42 7.46
CA PRO A 64 -10.06 -16.07 7.01
C PRO A 64 -10.62 -14.89 7.83
N LEU A 65 -11.33 -13.96 7.21
CA LEU A 65 -11.80 -12.74 7.89
C LEU A 65 -12.70 -13.01 9.11
N HIS A 66 -13.39 -14.16 9.13
CA HIS A 66 -14.27 -14.55 10.24
C HIS A 66 -13.49 -15.16 11.42
N LYS A 67 -12.20 -15.46 11.27
CA LYS A 67 -11.35 -16.06 12.30
C LYS A 67 -10.77 -14.98 13.22
N THR A 68 -11.64 -14.24 13.90
CA THR A 68 -11.26 -13.19 14.86
C THR A 68 -10.99 -13.76 16.26
N GLY A 69 -10.53 -12.90 17.16
CA GLY A 69 -10.12 -13.24 18.51
C GLY A 69 -8.66 -13.70 18.60
N ARG A 70 -8.36 -14.46 19.65
CA ARG A 70 -7.00 -14.95 19.91
C ARG A 70 -6.59 -16.02 18.89
N ILE A 71 -5.49 -15.76 18.17
CA ILE A 71 -4.90 -16.71 17.24
C ILE A 71 -3.95 -17.64 18.00
N ASP A 72 -4.07 -18.95 17.77
CA ASP A 72 -3.19 -19.93 18.39
C ASP A 72 -1.75 -19.77 17.90
N LYS A 73 -0.76 -19.90 18.80
CA LYS A 73 0.66 -19.76 18.45
C LYS A 73 1.15 -20.82 17.45
N SER A 74 0.47 -21.96 17.37
CA SER A 74 0.72 -23.04 16.42
C SER A 74 -0.06 -22.90 15.12
N TYR A 75 -0.85 -21.82 14.95
CA TYR A 75 -1.58 -21.61 13.71
C TYR A 75 -0.61 -21.58 12.51
N PRO A 76 -0.90 -22.34 11.44
CA PRO A 76 0.01 -22.47 10.31
C PRO A 76 0.24 -21.14 9.60
N THR A 77 1.43 -21.01 9.01
CA THR A 77 1.86 -19.85 8.22
C THR A 77 2.16 -20.28 6.80
N VAL A 78 2.26 -19.30 5.91
CA VAL A 78 2.93 -19.50 4.61
C VAL A 78 4.42 -19.29 4.84
N CYS A 79 5.22 -20.32 4.58
CA CYS A 79 6.64 -20.37 4.93
C CYS A 79 7.44 -21.21 3.91
N GLY A 80 7.91 -20.59 2.81
CA GLY A 80 8.88 -21.20 1.89
C GLY A 80 10.06 -20.29 1.55
N HIS A 81 9.99 -19.00 1.91
CA HIS A 81 11.09 -18.07 1.73
C HIS A 81 12.26 -18.37 2.69
N THR A 82 13.48 -18.21 2.19
CA THR A 82 14.72 -18.44 2.95
C THR A 82 15.26 -17.17 3.61
N GLY A 83 14.64 -16.01 3.33
CA GLY A 83 14.87 -14.74 4.00
C GLY A 83 13.55 -14.05 4.38
N PRO A 84 13.58 -12.98 5.20
CA PRO A 84 12.39 -12.25 5.58
C PRO A 84 11.51 -11.80 4.40
N VAL A 85 10.20 -11.97 4.53
CA VAL A 85 9.23 -11.43 3.58
C VAL A 85 9.14 -9.92 3.79
N LEU A 86 9.26 -9.17 2.70
CA LEU A 86 9.30 -7.71 2.71
C LEU A 86 7.99 -7.10 2.21
N ASP A 87 7.27 -7.76 1.31
CA ASP A 87 6.01 -7.26 0.77
C ASP A 87 5.08 -8.40 0.36
N ILE A 88 3.76 -8.15 0.41
CA ILE A 88 2.72 -9.10 0.04
C ILE A 88 1.57 -8.38 -0.66
N ASP A 89 1.03 -8.98 -1.73
CA ASP A 89 -0.11 -8.40 -2.47
C ASP A 89 -1.07 -9.48 -3.00
N TRP A 90 -2.36 -9.25 -2.80
CA TRP A 90 -3.42 -10.17 -3.24
C TRP A 90 -3.70 -9.97 -4.73
N CYS A 91 -3.88 -11.07 -5.46
CA CYS A 91 -4.29 -11.01 -6.86
C CYS A 91 -5.67 -10.35 -6.98
N PRO A 92 -5.83 -9.27 -7.77
CA PRO A 92 -7.11 -8.58 -7.91
C PRO A 92 -8.17 -9.41 -8.65
N HIS A 93 -7.74 -10.47 -9.34
CA HIS A 93 -8.61 -11.35 -10.15
C HIS A 93 -8.86 -12.72 -9.51
N ASN A 94 -8.24 -13.01 -8.36
CA ASN A 94 -8.45 -14.27 -7.63
C ASN A 94 -8.18 -14.08 -6.13
N ASP A 95 -9.24 -14.13 -5.32
CA ASP A 95 -9.17 -13.90 -3.87
C ASP A 95 -8.39 -14.98 -3.09
N PHE A 96 -7.94 -16.04 -3.77
CA PHE A 96 -7.16 -17.12 -3.16
C PHE A 96 -5.70 -17.12 -3.62
N VAL A 97 -5.25 -16.12 -4.39
CA VAL A 97 -3.87 -16.02 -4.85
C VAL A 97 -3.20 -14.79 -4.26
N ILE A 98 -2.03 -14.98 -3.64
CA ILE A 98 -1.21 -13.91 -3.07
C ILE A 98 0.23 -14.03 -3.56
N ALA A 99 0.89 -12.91 -3.82
CA ALA A 99 2.31 -12.85 -4.12
C ALA A 99 3.09 -12.35 -2.90
N SER A 100 4.34 -12.80 -2.72
CA SER A 100 5.26 -12.32 -1.70
C SER A 100 6.65 -12.04 -2.27
N GLY A 101 7.24 -10.90 -1.91
CA GLY A 101 8.64 -10.55 -2.20
C GLY A 101 9.49 -10.66 -0.94
N SER A 102 10.74 -11.10 -1.08
CA SER A 102 11.60 -11.48 0.05
C SER A 102 13.05 -10.99 -0.05
N GLU A 103 13.74 -10.97 1.09
CA GLU A 103 15.18 -10.77 1.19
C GLU A 103 16.00 -11.83 0.46
N ASP A 104 15.44 -13.01 0.19
CA ASP A 104 16.08 -14.08 -0.59
C ASP A 104 16.11 -13.82 -2.10
N CYS A 105 15.72 -12.63 -2.55
CA CYS A 105 15.73 -12.17 -3.94
C CYS A 105 14.66 -12.83 -4.84
N THR A 106 13.77 -13.64 -4.27
CA THR A 106 12.68 -14.29 -5.03
C THR A 106 11.34 -13.60 -4.83
N VAL A 107 10.46 -13.79 -5.81
CA VAL A 107 9.01 -13.58 -5.64
C VAL A 107 8.33 -14.93 -5.70
N MET A 108 7.48 -15.22 -4.72
CA MET A 108 6.70 -16.46 -4.68
C MET A 108 5.21 -16.16 -4.81
N VAL A 109 4.48 -17.00 -5.57
CA VAL A 109 3.03 -16.91 -5.72
C VAL A 109 2.38 -18.13 -5.08
N TRP A 110 1.36 -17.88 -4.24
CA TRP A 110 0.76 -18.88 -3.38
C TRP A 110 -0.73 -19.03 -3.68
N GLN A 111 -1.20 -20.27 -3.69
CA GLN A 111 -2.62 -20.60 -3.70
C GLN A 111 -3.06 -20.92 -2.27
N ILE A 112 -3.92 -20.09 -1.73
CA ILE A 112 -4.48 -20.23 -0.39
C ILE A 112 -5.72 -21.15 -0.46
N PRO A 113 -5.84 -22.16 0.43
CA PRO A 113 -7.05 -22.98 0.50
C PRO A 113 -8.27 -22.16 0.91
N GLU A 114 -9.45 -22.54 0.42
CA GLU A 114 -10.70 -21.78 0.62
C GLU A 114 -11.02 -21.52 2.10
N ASN A 115 -10.77 -22.50 2.95
CA ASN A 115 -11.03 -22.43 4.39
C ASN A 115 -9.83 -21.90 5.22
N GLY A 116 -8.84 -21.33 4.56
CA GLY A 116 -7.56 -20.94 5.17
C GLY A 116 -6.62 -22.13 5.39
N LEU A 117 -5.53 -21.89 6.12
CA LEU A 117 -4.46 -22.88 6.31
C LEU A 117 -4.83 -23.91 7.40
N SER A 118 -4.66 -25.19 7.09
CA SER A 118 -4.73 -26.31 8.04
C SER A 118 -3.35 -26.84 8.45
N GLN A 119 -2.34 -26.61 7.60
CA GLN A 119 -0.93 -26.96 7.80
C GLN A 119 -0.06 -25.85 7.19
N PRO A 120 1.23 -25.74 7.59
CA PRO A 120 2.12 -24.75 6.99
C PRO A 120 2.20 -24.92 5.48
N LEU A 121 2.10 -23.82 4.73
CA LEU A 121 2.20 -23.82 3.27
C LEU A 121 3.64 -23.49 2.88
N THR A 122 4.40 -24.51 2.47
CA THR A 122 5.83 -24.38 2.19
C THR A 122 6.17 -24.34 0.70
N GLU A 123 5.28 -24.86 -0.14
CA GLU A 123 5.48 -24.94 -1.58
C GLU A 123 4.64 -23.88 -2.29
N PRO A 124 5.27 -22.89 -2.96
CA PRO A 124 4.56 -21.94 -3.79
C PRO A 124 4.13 -22.59 -5.10
N VAL A 125 3.12 -22.02 -5.74
CA VAL A 125 2.67 -22.45 -7.08
C VAL A 125 3.66 -22.00 -8.15
N VAL A 126 4.30 -20.84 -7.93
CA VAL A 126 5.28 -20.25 -8.85
C VAL A 126 6.39 -19.60 -8.03
N VAL A 127 7.64 -19.83 -8.43
CA VAL A 127 8.82 -19.09 -7.97
C VAL A 127 9.33 -18.27 -9.15
N LEU A 128 9.47 -16.96 -8.95
CA LEU A 128 9.98 -16.03 -9.96
C LEU A 128 11.37 -15.58 -9.51
N GLU A 129 12.37 -15.96 -10.30
CA GLU A 129 13.79 -15.68 -10.07
C GLU A 129 14.30 -14.75 -11.17
N GLY A 130 14.92 -13.63 -10.77
CA GLY A 130 15.46 -12.67 -11.74
C GLY A 130 16.03 -11.41 -11.11
N HIS A 131 15.69 -11.11 -9.86
CA HIS A 131 16.36 -10.08 -9.07
C HIS A 131 17.65 -10.62 -8.45
N SER A 132 18.66 -9.76 -8.36
CA SER A 132 19.98 -10.07 -7.78
C SER A 132 20.12 -9.58 -6.33
N LYS A 133 19.11 -8.86 -5.82
CA LYS A 133 19.01 -8.36 -4.45
C LYS A 133 17.57 -8.51 -3.96
N ARG A 134 17.38 -8.31 -2.66
CA ARG A 134 16.07 -8.37 -1.98
C ARG A 134 14.95 -7.71 -2.80
N VAL A 135 13.80 -8.38 -2.87
CA VAL A 135 12.59 -7.89 -3.53
C VAL A 135 11.65 -7.32 -2.48
N GLY A 136 11.42 -6.02 -2.52
CA GLY A 136 10.67 -5.33 -1.48
C GLY A 136 9.40 -4.64 -1.94
N ILE A 137 9.04 -4.80 -3.22
CA ILE A 137 7.82 -4.27 -3.82
C ILE A 137 7.26 -5.35 -4.74
N VAL A 138 6.02 -5.77 -4.50
CA VAL A 138 5.24 -6.62 -5.42
C VAL A 138 3.88 -5.98 -5.63
N THR A 139 3.41 -5.89 -6.88
CA THR A 139 2.07 -5.38 -7.16
C THR A 139 1.48 -5.99 -8.42
N TRP A 140 0.26 -6.53 -8.29
CA TRP A 140 -0.44 -7.11 -9.42
C TRP A 140 -0.91 -6.04 -10.41
N HIS A 141 -0.90 -6.39 -11.69
CA HIS A 141 -1.49 -5.53 -12.71
C HIS A 141 -3.02 -5.42 -12.49
N PRO A 142 -3.60 -4.22 -12.55
CA PRO A 142 -5.02 -4.02 -12.20
C PRO A 142 -5.97 -4.70 -13.18
N THR A 143 -5.61 -4.77 -14.47
CA THR A 143 -6.51 -5.23 -15.55
C THR A 143 -6.07 -6.50 -16.29
N ALA A 144 -4.76 -6.79 -16.37
CA ALA A 144 -4.22 -7.91 -17.14
C ALA A 144 -4.07 -9.14 -16.23
N ARG A 145 -4.73 -10.23 -16.62
CA ARG A 145 -4.68 -11.50 -15.88
C ARG A 145 -3.25 -12.02 -15.80
N ASN A 146 -2.87 -12.50 -14.63
CA ASN A 146 -1.57 -13.13 -14.36
C ASN A 146 -0.34 -12.22 -14.57
N VAL A 147 -0.53 -10.91 -14.72
CA VAL A 147 0.60 -9.97 -14.81
C VAL A 147 0.94 -9.45 -13.41
N LEU A 148 2.18 -9.64 -13.00
CA LEU A 148 2.71 -9.19 -11.71
C LEU A 148 3.94 -8.32 -11.94
N LEU A 149 4.08 -7.22 -11.20
CA LEU A 149 5.28 -6.41 -11.17
C LEU A 149 6.04 -6.66 -9.87
N SER A 150 7.36 -6.74 -9.96
CA SER A 150 8.26 -6.69 -8.81
C SER A 150 9.36 -5.65 -8.98
N ALA A 151 9.82 -5.06 -7.88
CA ALA A 151 10.99 -4.19 -7.88
C ALA A 151 11.94 -4.56 -6.73
N GLY A 152 13.22 -4.67 -7.05
CA GLY A 152 14.28 -5.10 -6.14
C GLY A 152 15.21 -3.97 -5.72
N CYS A 153 16.02 -4.22 -4.69
CA CYS A 153 17.13 -3.33 -4.30
C CYS A 153 18.31 -3.34 -5.28
N ASP A 154 18.19 -4.10 -6.37
CA ASP A 154 19.03 -4.00 -7.57
C ASP A 154 18.58 -2.86 -8.49
N ASN A 155 17.54 -2.12 -8.11
CA ASN A 155 16.96 -0.99 -8.82
C ASN A 155 16.35 -1.38 -10.18
N VAL A 156 16.05 -2.67 -10.35
CA VAL A 156 15.38 -3.21 -11.53
C VAL A 156 13.89 -3.33 -11.24
N VAL A 157 13.06 -3.04 -12.25
CA VAL A 157 11.64 -3.42 -12.25
C VAL A 157 11.46 -4.58 -13.22
N LEU A 158 10.85 -5.68 -12.76
CA LEU A 158 10.51 -6.84 -13.56
C LEU A 158 9.00 -6.98 -13.66
N ILE A 159 8.50 -7.33 -14.85
CA ILE A 159 7.09 -7.63 -15.09
C ILE A 159 7.00 -9.07 -15.56
N TRP A 160 6.14 -9.84 -14.92
CA TRP A 160 6.05 -11.28 -15.04
C TRP A 160 4.71 -11.70 -15.60
N ASN A 161 4.69 -12.81 -16.35
CA ASN A 161 3.51 -13.63 -16.51
C ASN A 161 3.58 -14.78 -15.51
N VAL A 162 2.81 -14.71 -14.43
CA VAL A 162 2.82 -15.75 -13.40
C VAL A 162 2.28 -17.09 -13.90
N GLY A 163 1.47 -17.10 -14.96
CA GLY A 163 0.92 -18.34 -15.52
C GLY A 163 1.94 -19.19 -16.26
N THR A 164 3.01 -18.56 -16.76
CA THR A 164 4.10 -19.21 -17.50
C THR A 164 5.45 -19.11 -16.80
N ALA A 165 5.54 -18.37 -15.68
CA ALA A 165 6.76 -18.00 -14.98
C ALA A 165 7.78 -17.25 -15.88
N GLU A 166 7.30 -16.55 -16.91
CA GLU A 166 8.14 -15.80 -17.84
C GLU A 166 8.32 -14.35 -17.40
N GLU A 167 9.55 -13.84 -17.54
CA GLU A 167 9.88 -12.42 -17.51
C GLU A 167 9.36 -11.77 -18.82
N LEU A 168 8.30 -10.97 -18.73
CA LEU A 168 7.73 -10.24 -19.88
C LEU A 168 8.54 -9.01 -20.23
N TYR A 169 8.94 -8.25 -19.21
CA TYR A 169 9.72 -7.02 -19.36
C TYR A 169 10.72 -6.88 -18.22
N ARG A 170 11.94 -6.50 -18.58
CA ARG A 170 13.00 -6.07 -17.66
C ARG A 170 13.33 -4.62 -17.90
N LEU A 171 13.13 -3.81 -16.86
CA LEU A 171 13.35 -2.38 -16.87
C LEU A 171 14.55 -2.07 -15.98
N ASP A 172 15.73 -2.22 -16.58
CA ASP A 172 17.03 -1.93 -15.97
C ASP A 172 17.53 -0.55 -16.47
N GLY A 173 18.33 0.13 -15.65
CA GLY A 173 18.94 1.42 -15.98
C GLY A 173 18.00 2.64 -15.91
N LEU A 174 16.71 2.46 -15.61
CA LEU A 174 15.76 3.58 -15.45
C LEU A 174 15.86 4.29 -14.08
N HIS A 175 16.43 3.61 -13.08
CA HIS A 175 16.53 4.09 -11.71
C HIS A 175 17.98 4.03 -11.23
N PRO A 176 18.63 5.18 -10.95
CA PRO A 176 20.02 5.19 -10.51
C PRO A 176 20.21 4.81 -9.03
N ASP A 177 19.12 4.80 -8.25
CA ASP A 177 19.14 4.47 -6.82
C ASP A 177 17.83 3.72 -6.43
N LEU A 178 17.69 3.38 -5.16
CA LEU A 178 16.61 2.56 -4.61
C LEU A 178 15.22 3.07 -5.01
N ILE A 179 14.41 2.13 -5.50
CA ILE A 179 12.98 2.35 -5.78
C ILE A 179 12.21 2.24 -4.46
N TYR A 180 11.56 3.31 -4.04
CA TYR A 180 10.79 3.35 -2.79
C TYR A 180 9.34 2.89 -2.93
N SER A 181 8.74 3.09 -4.11
CA SER A 181 7.37 2.66 -4.39
C SER A 181 7.12 2.56 -5.88
N VAL A 182 6.16 1.71 -6.24
CA VAL A 182 5.59 1.57 -7.57
C VAL A 182 4.06 1.61 -7.45
N SER A 183 3.39 2.27 -8.39
CA SER A 183 1.92 2.28 -8.47
C SER A 183 1.47 2.21 -9.92
N TRP A 184 0.62 1.23 -10.23
CA TRP A 184 -0.03 1.13 -11.53
C TRP A 184 -1.04 2.26 -11.72
N SER A 185 -1.09 2.80 -12.94
CA SER A 185 -2.25 3.58 -13.40
C SER A 185 -3.50 2.69 -13.44
N ARG A 186 -4.68 3.30 -13.42
CA ARG A 186 -5.96 2.58 -13.30
C ARG A 186 -6.17 1.51 -14.38
N ASP A 187 -5.75 1.78 -15.61
CA ASP A 187 -5.85 0.84 -16.72
C ASP A 187 -4.65 -0.11 -16.85
N GLY A 188 -3.59 0.14 -16.06
CA GLY A 188 -2.31 -0.57 -16.11
C GLY A 188 -1.45 -0.25 -17.33
N SER A 189 -1.79 0.77 -18.10
CA SER A 189 -1.01 1.15 -19.29
C SER A 189 0.36 1.74 -18.93
N ARG A 190 0.47 2.34 -17.74
CA ARG A 190 1.66 2.96 -17.14
C ARG A 190 1.78 2.60 -15.66
N PHE A 191 2.97 2.77 -15.10
CA PHE A 191 3.16 2.84 -13.65
C PHE A 191 4.01 4.05 -13.30
N CYS A 192 3.84 4.57 -12.08
CA CYS A 192 4.71 5.61 -11.53
C CYS A 192 5.61 5.03 -10.45
N THR A 193 6.81 5.59 -10.32
CA THR A 193 7.79 5.20 -9.30
C THR A 193 8.28 6.41 -8.53
N ALA A 194 8.57 6.22 -7.25
CA ALA A 194 9.30 7.20 -6.45
C ALA A 194 10.66 6.62 -6.07
N CYS A 195 11.74 7.37 -6.31
CA CYS A 195 13.12 6.88 -6.19
C CYS A 195 13.93 7.71 -5.18
N LYS A 196 14.98 7.10 -4.63
CA LYS A 196 15.90 7.71 -3.66
C LYS A 196 16.72 8.88 -4.22
N ASP A 197 16.84 8.97 -5.53
CA ASP A 197 17.35 10.16 -6.23
C ASP A 197 16.41 11.39 -6.13
N LYS A 198 15.26 11.22 -5.47
CA LYS A 198 14.17 12.19 -5.28
C LYS A 198 13.30 12.43 -6.50
N SER A 199 13.47 11.64 -7.56
CA SER A 199 12.63 11.73 -8.75
C SER A 199 11.37 10.88 -8.62
N VAL A 200 10.28 11.41 -9.18
CA VAL A 200 9.08 10.65 -9.51
C VAL A 200 9.01 10.48 -11.02
N ARG A 201 8.87 9.23 -11.48
CA ARG A 201 8.87 8.88 -12.91
C ARG A 201 7.58 8.20 -13.29
N VAL A 202 7.05 8.51 -14.48
CA VAL A 202 5.98 7.77 -15.14
C VAL A 202 6.61 6.95 -16.26
N ILE A 203 6.32 5.66 -16.29
CA ILE A 203 6.99 4.70 -17.17
C ILE A 203 5.95 3.96 -18.02
N ASP A 204 6.25 3.82 -19.31
CA ASP A 204 5.58 2.85 -20.17
C ASP A 204 6.34 1.52 -20.11
N PRO A 205 5.80 0.49 -19.44
CA PRO A 205 6.50 -0.79 -19.29
C PRO A 205 6.79 -1.49 -20.61
N ARG A 206 5.91 -1.33 -21.60
CA ARG A 206 5.99 -2.07 -22.87
C ARG A 206 7.03 -1.46 -23.80
N ARG A 207 7.26 -0.15 -23.66
CA ARG A 207 8.29 0.58 -24.41
C ARG A 207 9.62 0.63 -23.66
N GLY A 208 9.60 0.38 -22.35
CA GLY A 208 10.77 0.49 -21.48
C GLY A 208 11.29 1.93 -21.34
N THR A 209 10.40 2.92 -21.43
CA THR A 209 10.78 4.34 -21.46
C THR A 209 10.09 5.14 -20.35
N VAL A 210 10.83 6.06 -19.74
CA VAL A 210 10.27 7.14 -18.92
C VAL A 210 9.52 8.11 -19.84
N VAL A 211 8.22 8.30 -19.61
CA VAL A 211 7.38 9.20 -20.42
C VAL A 211 7.17 10.57 -19.76
N ALA A 212 7.36 10.66 -18.45
CA ALA A 212 7.38 11.91 -17.70
C ALA A 212 8.23 11.75 -16.44
N GLU A 213 8.91 12.81 -16.02
CA GLU A 213 9.76 12.82 -14.83
C GLU A 213 9.65 14.15 -14.09
N LYS A 214 9.49 14.07 -12.76
CA LYS A 214 9.71 15.19 -11.85
C LYS A 214 10.94 14.91 -11.01
N GLU A 215 12.03 15.59 -11.32
CA GLU A 215 13.19 15.64 -10.44
C GLU A 215 12.88 16.42 -9.17
N ARG A 216 13.32 15.90 -8.02
CA ARG A 216 13.12 16.53 -6.70
C ARG A 216 11.65 16.86 -6.41
N ALA A 217 10.78 15.86 -6.56
CA ALA A 217 9.35 16.00 -6.19
C ALA A 217 9.18 16.44 -4.71
N HIS A 218 10.13 16.06 -3.85
CA HIS A 218 10.28 16.59 -2.51
C HIS A 218 11.77 16.86 -2.23
N GLU A 219 12.07 17.94 -1.51
CA GLU A 219 13.47 18.35 -1.24
C GLU A 219 14.16 17.52 -0.14
N GLY A 220 13.40 16.83 0.71
CA GLY A 220 13.91 15.98 1.77
C GLY A 220 14.60 14.72 1.25
N ALA A 221 15.44 14.11 2.08
CA ALA A 221 16.20 12.89 1.75
C ALA A 221 15.54 11.59 2.22
N ARG A 222 14.38 11.69 2.89
CA ARG A 222 13.66 10.54 3.45
C ARG A 222 12.78 9.88 2.39
N PRO A 223 12.39 8.60 2.59
CA PRO A 223 11.57 7.87 1.63
C PRO A 223 10.27 8.61 1.30
N MET A 224 9.94 8.62 0.01
CA MET A 224 8.68 9.16 -0.50
C MET A 224 7.81 8.03 -1.07
N ARG A 225 6.54 8.35 -1.33
CA ARG A 225 5.58 7.50 -2.06
C ARG A 225 4.97 8.30 -3.19
N ALA A 226 4.65 7.61 -4.27
CA ALA A 226 3.88 8.16 -5.39
C ALA A 226 2.80 7.15 -5.79
N ILE A 227 1.57 7.62 -5.95
CA ILE A 227 0.45 6.83 -6.45
C ILE A 227 -0.27 7.56 -7.57
N PHE A 228 -0.80 6.80 -8.52
CA PHE A 228 -1.76 7.35 -9.49
C PHE A 228 -3.11 7.62 -8.84
N LEU A 229 -3.75 8.69 -9.28
CA LEU A 229 -5.16 8.97 -9.06
C LEU A 229 -6.00 8.50 -10.25
N ALA A 230 -7.34 8.50 -10.09
CA ALA A 230 -8.25 7.94 -11.08
C ALA A 230 -8.24 8.70 -12.42
N ASP A 231 -7.85 9.97 -12.39
CA ASP A 231 -7.75 10.89 -13.53
C ASP A 231 -6.35 10.95 -14.15
N GLY A 232 -5.41 10.11 -13.68
CA GLY A 232 -4.04 10.07 -14.20
C GLY A 232 -3.08 11.06 -13.55
N LYS A 233 -3.54 11.90 -12.62
CA LYS A 233 -2.65 12.72 -11.78
C LYS A 233 -1.87 11.84 -10.80
N ILE A 234 -0.81 12.40 -10.22
CA ILE A 234 0.02 11.71 -9.24
C ILE A 234 -0.10 12.41 -7.88
N PHE A 235 -0.38 11.62 -6.85
CA PHE A 235 -0.32 12.07 -5.47
C PHE A 235 0.96 11.53 -4.82
N THR A 236 1.74 12.41 -4.21
CA THR A 236 2.97 12.04 -3.52
C THR A 236 2.92 12.39 -2.05
N THR A 237 3.59 11.55 -1.26
CA THR A 237 3.94 11.88 0.12
C THR A 237 5.45 11.86 0.25
N GLY A 238 6.03 12.85 0.89
CA GLY A 238 7.48 12.95 1.06
C GLY A 238 7.84 13.87 2.21
N PHE A 239 9.02 14.48 2.12
CA PHE A 239 9.55 15.32 3.19
C PHE A 239 10.12 16.62 2.64
N SER A 240 9.91 17.72 3.36
CA SER A 240 10.58 18.99 3.11
C SER A 240 12.08 18.87 3.39
N ARG A 241 12.85 19.88 2.97
CA ARG A 241 14.27 20.00 3.35
C ARG A 241 14.46 20.03 4.87
N MET A 242 13.48 20.56 5.60
CA MET A 242 13.46 20.65 7.06
C MET A 242 12.88 19.39 7.73
N SER A 243 12.67 18.31 6.96
CA SER A 243 12.11 17.03 7.42
C SER A 243 10.64 17.10 7.88
N GLU A 244 9.85 18.05 7.38
CA GLU A 244 8.40 18.03 7.55
C GLU A 244 7.76 17.10 6.53
N ARG A 245 6.81 16.27 6.95
CA ARG A 245 6.03 15.44 6.04
C ARG A 245 5.18 16.31 5.14
N GLN A 246 5.21 16.03 3.85
CA GLN A 246 4.51 16.79 2.81
C GLN A 246 3.59 15.89 1.99
N LEU A 247 2.47 16.45 1.55
CA LEU A 247 1.59 15.91 0.53
C LEU A 247 1.69 16.80 -0.70
N ALA A 248 1.83 16.24 -1.89
CA ALA A 248 1.77 17.00 -3.12
C ALA A 248 0.89 16.32 -4.18
N LEU A 249 0.22 17.14 -4.99
CA LEU A 249 -0.58 16.70 -6.14
C LEU A 249 0.07 17.24 -7.42
N TRP A 250 0.26 16.37 -8.40
CA TRP A 250 0.97 16.66 -9.63
C TRP A 250 0.10 16.35 -10.84
N ASP A 251 0.11 17.27 -11.81
CA ASP A 251 -0.44 17.02 -13.13
C ASP A 251 0.62 16.31 -13.97
N THR A 252 0.29 15.17 -14.58
CA THR A 252 1.24 14.43 -15.40
C THR A 252 1.51 15.11 -16.75
N GLU A 253 0.66 16.03 -17.18
CA GLU A 253 0.88 16.87 -18.36
C GLU A 253 1.78 18.07 -18.05
N ASN A 254 1.86 18.50 -16.78
CA ASN A 254 2.74 19.57 -16.33
C ASN A 254 3.31 19.26 -14.93
N LEU A 255 4.51 18.68 -14.91
CA LEU A 255 5.22 18.31 -13.68
C LEU A 255 6.12 19.42 -13.12
N GLU A 256 6.17 20.61 -13.72
CA GLU A 256 7.09 21.67 -13.28
C GLU A 256 6.83 22.08 -11.83
N GLU A 257 5.57 22.31 -11.47
CA GLU A 257 5.14 22.72 -10.13
C GLU A 257 3.95 21.86 -9.64
N PRO A 258 3.85 21.58 -8.33
CA PRO A 258 2.71 20.84 -7.80
C PRO A 258 1.45 21.71 -7.88
N MET A 259 0.33 21.09 -8.25
CA MET A 259 -1.00 21.73 -8.19
C MET A 259 -1.34 22.18 -6.77
N GLY A 260 -0.98 21.36 -5.78
CA GLY A 260 -1.10 21.68 -4.37
C GLY A 260 -0.01 20.98 -3.57
N LEU A 261 0.56 21.70 -2.60
CA LEU A 261 1.55 21.21 -1.65
C LEU A 261 1.07 21.54 -0.23
N GLN A 262 1.04 20.55 0.65
CA GLN A 262 0.66 20.73 2.06
C GLN A 262 1.70 20.11 2.97
N GLU A 263 2.16 20.91 3.93
CA GLU A 263 2.99 20.43 5.04
C GLU A 263 2.10 19.94 6.18
N LEU A 264 2.54 18.87 6.84
CA LEU A 264 1.76 18.15 7.85
C LEU A 264 2.35 18.30 9.25
N ASP A 265 3.49 17.65 9.51
CA ASP A 265 4.19 17.63 10.79
C ASP A 265 5.64 17.16 10.61
N SER A 266 6.44 17.20 11.67
CA SER A 266 7.87 16.82 11.62
C SER A 266 8.13 15.37 12.06
N SER A 267 7.15 14.46 11.92
CA SER A 267 7.33 13.05 12.29
C SER A 267 8.22 12.31 11.30
N ASN A 268 8.93 11.28 11.77
CA ASN A 268 9.94 10.58 10.98
C ASN A 268 9.42 9.54 9.98
N GLY A 269 8.21 8.99 10.21
CA GLY A 269 7.68 7.87 9.44
C GLY A 269 7.20 8.29 8.06
N ALA A 270 7.65 7.58 7.02
CA ALA A 270 7.14 7.75 5.66
C ALA A 270 5.63 7.47 5.65
N LEU A 271 4.86 8.37 5.04
CA LEU A 271 3.42 8.21 4.91
C LEU A 271 3.11 7.22 3.79
N LEU A 272 2.15 6.35 4.02
CA LEU A 272 1.58 5.44 3.04
C LEU A 272 0.25 6.05 2.56
N PRO A 273 0.12 6.43 1.28
CA PRO A 273 -1.13 6.91 0.74
C PRO A 273 -2.03 5.75 0.29
N PHE A 274 -3.28 5.77 0.72
CA PHE A 274 -4.35 4.86 0.30
C PHE A 274 -5.44 5.69 -0.35
N TYR A 275 -5.60 5.55 -1.67
CA TYR A 275 -6.54 6.36 -2.45
C TYR A 275 -7.76 5.54 -2.86
N ASP A 276 -8.93 6.15 -2.67
CA ASP A 276 -10.20 5.62 -3.12
C ASP A 276 -10.67 6.37 -4.39
N PRO A 277 -10.61 5.72 -5.58
CA PRO A 277 -11.00 6.36 -6.84
C PRO A 277 -12.51 6.64 -6.95
N ASP A 278 -13.35 6.00 -6.14
CA ASP A 278 -14.80 6.20 -6.22
C ASP A 278 -15.28 7.42 -5.41
N THR A 279 -14.51 7.81 -4.40
CA THR A 279 -14.83 8.95 -3.52
C THR A 279 -13.86 10.11 -3.63
N ASN A 280 -12.74 9.92 -4.34
CA ASN A 280 -11.60 10.83 -4.37
C ASN A 280 -11.03 11.14 -2.98
N VAL A 281 -11.21 10.24 -2.01
CA VAL A 281 -10.60 10.38 -0.69
C VAL A 281 -9.25 9.67 -0.67
N VAL A 282 -8.22 10.39 -0.22
CA VAL A 282 -6.91 9.82 0.09
C VAL A 282 -6.71 9.79 1.60
N TYR A 283 -6.28 8.65 2.11
CA TYR A 283 -5.91 8.43 3.49
C TYR A 283 -4.40 8.29 3.59
N VAL A 284 -3.79 8.89 4.61
CA VAL A 284 -2.36 8.83 4.84
C VAL A 284 -2.06 8.45 6.29
N CYS A 285 -1.15 7.50 6.45
CA CYS A 285 -0.62 7.07 7.75
C CYS A 285 0.76 6.42 7.55
N GLY A 286 1.67 6.59 8.50
CA GLY A 286 3.00 5.99 8.48
C GLY A 286 3.20 5.00 9.63
N LYS A 287 4.18 4.09 9.49
CA LYS A 287 4.61 3.26 10.62
C LYS A 287 5.10 4.16 11.76
N GLY A 288 4.65 3.88 12.98
CA GLY A 288 4.89 4.69 14.16
C GLY A 288 3.83 5.75 14.45
N ASP A 289 2.95 6.08 13.50
CA ASP A 289 1.84 7.01 13.75
C ASP A 289 0.74 6.33 14.57
N SER A 290 0.01 7.11 15.37
CA SER A 290 -1.21 6.67 16.04
C SER A 290 -2.49 7.21 15.38
N SER A 291 -2.36 7.82 14.19
CA SER A 291 -3.44 8.50 13.49
C SER A 291 -3.51 8.16 12.00
N ILE A 292 -4.71 8.21 11.45
CA ILE A 292 -4.96 8.16 10.00
C ILE A 292 -5.61 9.49 9.61
N ARG A 293 -4.91 10.28 8.77
CA ARG A 293 -5.45 11.55 8.23
C ARG A 293 -6.07 11.29 6.87
N TYR A 294 -7.12 12.01 6.52
CA TYR A 294 -7.76 11.85 5.22
C TYR A 294 -8.22 13.16 4.61
N PHE A 295 -8.14 13.19 3.30
CA PHE A 295 -8.28 14.37 2.46
C PHE A 295 -9.15 14.01 1.25
N GLU A 296 -9.99 14.94 0.81
CA GLU A 296 -10.72 14.82 -0.45
C GLU A 296 -9.97 15.58 -1.53
N ILE A 297 -9.70 14.92 -2.65
CA ILE A 297 -9.06 15.49 -3.83
C ILE A 297 -10.16 16.03 -4.75
N THR A 298 -10.02 17.29 -5.17
CA THR A 298 -10.97 17.96 -6.07
C THR A 298 -10.26 18.79 -7.11
N GLU A 299 -10.97 19.19 -8.16
CA GLU A 299 -10.48 20.14 -9.17
C GLU A 299 -10.44 21.60 -8.68
N GLU A 300 -11.05 21.90 -7.54
CA GLU A 300 -11.04 23.25 -6.95
C GLU A 300 -9.81 23.46 -6.03
N PRO A 301 -9.05 24.56 -6.17
CA PRO A 301 -8.00 24.95 -5.23
C PRO A 301 -8.48 24.96 -3.77
N PRO A 302 -7.66 24.51 -2.79
CA PRO A 302 -6.27 24.07 -2.91
C PRO A 302 -6.08 22.61 -3.38
N TYR A 303 -7.08 22.00 -4.03
CA TYR A 303 -7.12 20.66 -4.61
C TYR A 303 -7.08 19.51 -3.60
N ILE A 304 -6.23 19.60 -2.58
CA ILE A 304 -6.14 18.65 -1.46
C ILE A 304 -6.92 19.26 -0.29
N HIS A 305 -8.05 18.69 0.10
CA HIS A 305 -8.88 19.28 1.15
C HIS A 305 -8.94 18.37 2.37
N PHE A 306 -8.35 18.80 3.47
CA PHE A 306 -8.39 18.06 4.73
C PHE A 306 -9.84 17.84 5.17
N LEU A 307 -10.19 16.57 5.41
CA LEU A 307 -11.49 16.20 5.94
C LEU A 307 -11.40 16.14 7.46
N ASN A 308 -10.71 15.12 7.98
CA ASN A 308 -10.60 14.85 9.40
C ASN A 308 -9.46 13.86 9.68
N THR A 309 -9.24 13.54 10.96
CA THR A 309 -8.23 12.60 11.43
C THR A 309 -8.88 11.57 12.35
N PHE A 310 -8.61 10.29 12.10
CA PHE A 310 -8.82 9.24 13.08
C PHE A 310 -7.60 9.19 14.00
N THR A 311 -7.81 9.18 15.33
CA THR A 311 -6.71 9.14 16.31
C THR A 311 -6.92 7.98 17.27
N SER A 312 -5.82 7.33 17.63
CA SER A 312 -5.77 6.24 18.60
C SER A 312 -4.58 6.44 19.55
N LYS A 313 -4.48 5.62 20.60
CA LYS A 313 -3.40 5.73 21.60
C LYS A 313 -2.12 5.01 21.18
N GLU A 314 -2.26 3.91 20.44
CA GLU A 314 -1.15 3.01 20.11
C GLU A 314 -0.60 3.30 18.70
N PRO A 315 0.73 3.28 18.49
CA PRO A 315 1.32 3.46 17.18
C PRO A 315 1.11 2.23 16.28
N GLN A 316 0.95 2.44 14.98
CA GLN A 316 0.83 1.37 13.99
C GLN A 316 2.20 0.79 13.60
N ARG A 317 2.30 -0.54 13.49
CA ARG A 317 3.44 -1.28 12.91
C ARG A 317 3.30 -1.51 11.40
N GLY A 318 2.09 -1.35 10.88
CA GLY A 318 1.70 -1.61 9.50
C GLY A 318 0.20 -1.37 9.33
N MET A 319 -0.29 -1.46 8.10
CA MET A 319 -1.66 -1.08 7.79
C MET A 319 -2.17 -1.83 6.56
N GLY A 320 -3.18 -2.68 6.71
CA GLY A 320 -3.92 -3.26 5.59
C GLY A 320 -5.09 -2.38 5.18
N TRP A 321 -5.55 -2.53 3.95
CA TRP A 321 -6.70 -1.80 3.40
C TRP A 321 -7.62 -2.77 2.66
N MET A 322 -8.91 -2.74 2.99
CA MET A 322 -9.92 -3.59 2.38
C MET A 322 -10.32 -3.07 0.98
N PRO A 323 -10.24 -3.92 -0.07
CA PRO A 323 -10.80 -3.60 -1.38
C PRO A 323 -12.30 -3.34 -1.33
N LYS A 324 -12.82 -2.56 -2.29
CA LYS A 324 -14.24 -2.20 -2.37
C LYS A 324 -15.22 -3.36 -2.24
N ARG A 325 -14.87 -4.53 -2.82
CA ARG A 325 -15.70 -5.75 -2.78
C ARG A 325 -15.94 -6.30 -1.37
N GLY A 326 -15.12 -5.93 -0.38
CA GLY A 326 -15.25 -6.42 1.00
C GLY A 326 -15.84 -5.41 1.99
N LEU A 327 -16.33 -4.27 1.51
CA LEU A 327 -16.95 -3.24 2.36
C LEU A 327 -18.45 -3.52 2.59
N ASP A 328 -18.94 -3.19 3.78
CA ASP A 328 -20.34 -3.30 4.18
C ASP A 328 -21.13 -2.05 3.75
N VAL A 329 -21.58 -2.07 2.50
CA VAL A 329 -22.35 -0.95 1.91
C VAL A 329 -23.66 -0.66 2.65
N SER A 330 -24.23 -1.66 3.37
CA SER A 330 -25.46 -1.46 4.14
C SER A 330 -25.27 -0.51 5.32
N LYS A 331 -24.04 -0.36 5.80
CA LYS A 331 -23.65 0.54 6.90
C LYS A 331 -23.00 1.83 6.43
N CYS A 332 -23.04 2.13 5.12
CA CYS A 332 -22.34 3.28 4.53
C CYS A 332 -20.83 3.27 4.83
N GLU A 333 -20.23 2.08 4.95
CA GLU A 333 -18.79 1.92 5.04
C GLU A 333 -18.15 2.27 3.70
N ILE A 334 -17.18 3.18 3.71
CA ILE A 334 -16.45 3.60 2.50
C ILE A 334 -15.01 3.10 2.46
N ALA A 335 -14.47 2.70 3.62
CA ALA A 335 -13.15 2.12 3.75
C ALA A 335 -13.04 1.29 5.03
N ARG A 336 -12.21 0.25 5.02
CA ARG A 336 -11.82 -0.51 6.21
C ARG A 336 -10.31 -0.68 6.24
N PHE A 337 -9.71 -0.22 7.33
CA PHE A 337 -8.30 -0.41 7.62
C PHE A 337 -8.08 -1.61 8.52
N TYR A 338 -6.94 -2.26 8.40
CA TYR A 338 -6.49 -3.35 9.27
C TYR A 338 -5.18 -2.91 9.93
N LYS A 339 -5.31 -2.18 11.04
CA LYS A 339 -4.18 -1.57 11.71
C LYS A 339 -3.38 -2.63 12.44
N LEU A 340 -2.11 -2.78 12.09
CA LEU A 340 -1.21 -3.66 12.81
C LEU A 340 -0.64 -2.95 14.03
N HIS A 341 -0.76 -3.61 15.17
CA HIS A 341 -0.03 -3.29 16.40
C HIS A 341 1.12 -4.29 16.54
N GLU A 342 1.84 -4.27 17.66
CA GLU A 342 2.91 -5.24 17.87
C GLU A 342 2.41 -6.68 18.02
N ARG A 343 1.23 -6.86 18.65
CA ARG A 343 0.68 -8.16 19.06
C ARG A 343 -0.75 -8.42 18.57
N LYS A 344 -1.33 -7.54 17.76
CA LYS A 344 -2.71 -7.64 17.25
C LYS A 344 -2.90 -6.95 15.90
N CYS A 345 -3.94 -7.32 15.18
CA CYS A 345 -4.51 -6.58 14.06
C CYS A 345 -5.90 -6.05 14.46
N GLU A 346 -6.12 -4.75 14.32
CA GLU A 346 -7.33 -4.05 14.74
C GLU A 346 -8.02 -3.41 13.53
N PRO A 347 -9.16 -3.95 13.09
CA PRO A 347 -9.94 -3.32 12.04
C PRO A 347 -10.50 -1.95 12.45
N ILE A 348 -10.43 -0.97 11.54
CA ILE A 348 -10.99 0.38 11.71
C ILE A 348 -11.92 0.65 10.52
N ILE A 349 -13.19 0.89 10.81
CA ILE A 349 -14.24 1.13 9.82
C ILE A 349 -14.39 2.64 9.61
N MET A 350 -14.31 3.10 8.36
CA MET A 350 -14.55 4.49 7.99
C MET A 350 -15.95 4.62 7.38
N THR A 351 -16.81 5.40 8.01
CA THR A 351 -18.23 5.51 7.65
C THR A 351 -18.59 6.94 7.29
N VAL A 352 -19.43 7.10 6.26
CA VAL A 352 -20.12 8.37 5.98
C VAL A 352 -21.47 8.34 6.70
N PRO A 353 -21.73 9.21 7.69
CA PRO A 353 -23.01 9.25 8.38
C PRO A 353 -24.13 9.68 7.42
N ARG A 354 -25.20 8.90 7.36
CA ARG A 354 -26.45 9.23 6.68
C ARG A 354 -27.56 9.39 7.71
N LYS A 355 -28.49 10.31 7.46
CA LYS A 355 -29.69 10.53 8.28
C LYS A 355 -30.77 9.52 7.95
#